data_AF-A0AAE0RXL9-F1
#
_entry.id   AF-A0AAE0RXL9-F1
#
_cell.length_a   1.000
_cell.length_b   1.000
_cell.length_c   1.000
_cell.angle_alpha   90.00
_cell.angle_beta   90.00
_cell.angle_gamma   90.00
#
_symmetry.space_group_name_H-M   'P 1'
#
loop_
_entity.id
_entity.type
_entity.pdbx_description
1 polymer ?
#
loop_
_entity_poly.entity_id
_entity_poly.type
_entity_poly.pdbx_seq_one_letter_code
_entity_poly.pdbx_strand_id
1 'polypeptide(L)'
;MTVNLTSAREQEAYQIHPKYNLYAGNVLGSVINIKTRIPVGKLTSAGYTISVKGDNAERIAMFRKDFIYTLFCDDIPEGQRVYHYNGKVTDDNIENLSLQDEFQPHPVFDLYEANDCGIIRNRKTKKVLGSMNNMGYIRVTVRGTRTDFVSYNGHRFVYEVFNGSIPNGLVINHINNIQTDNRLENLEIVTQQENVRKGKNSN
;
A
#
# COMPACT_ATOMS: atom_id res chain seq x y z
N MET A 1 -2.17 -13.03 5.29
CA MET A 1 -3.46 -13.38 5.90
C MET A 1 -4.54 -12.75 5.03
N THR A 2 -5.37 -13.56 4.38
CA THR A 2 -6.39 -13.08 3.43
C THR A 2 -7.49 -12.34 4.20
N VAL A 3 -7.63 -11.03 3.97
CA VAL A 3 -8.75 -10.27 4.53
C VAL A 3 -10.02 -10.72 3.80
N ASN A 4 -10.91 -11.38 4.52
CA ASN A 4 -12.21 -11.82 4.01
C ASN A 4 -13.03 -10.61 3.55
N LEU A 5 -13.61 -10.70 2.36
CA LEU A 5 -14.55 -9.73 1.80
C LEU A 5 -15.82 -9.67 2.67
N THR A 6 -15.83 -8.76 3.64
CA THR A 6 -17.01 -8.39 4.41
C THR A 6 -18.04 -7.65 3.52
N SER A 7 -19.31 -7.93 3.75
CA SER A 7 -20.46 -7.35 3.03
C SER A 7 -20.47 -5.81 3.10
N ALA A 8 -21.16 -5.12 2.17
CA ALA A 8 -21.23 -3.65 2.15
C ALA A 8 -21.71 -3.02 3.48
N ARG A 9 -22.57 -3.72 4.24
CA ARG A 9 -23.02 -3.28 5.58
C ARG A 9 -21.93 -3.39 6.65
N GLU A 10 -21.02 -4.34 6.53
CA GLU A 10 -19.90 -4.52 7.46
C GLU A 10 -18.78 -3.51 7.18
N GLN A 11 -18.63 -3.04 5.94
CA GLN A 11 -17.65 -2.01 5.60
C GLN A 11 -17.95 -0.65 6.27
N GLU A 12 -19.21 -0.34 6.49
CA GLU A 12 -19.64 0.89 7.17
C GLU A 12 -19.67 0.75 8.70
N ALA A 13 -19.56 -0.47 9.23
CA ALA A 13 -19.66 -0.73 10.66
C ALA A 13 -18.47 -0.15 11.43
N TYR A 14 -18.77 0.61 12.48
CA TYR A 14 -17.75 1.18 13.36
C TYR A 14 -17.36 0.17 14.45
N GLN A 15 -16.05 -0.03 14.64
CA GLN A 15 -15.46 -0.82 15.71
C GLN A 15 -14.76 0.10 16.72
N ILE A 16 -14.96 -0.16 18.02
CA ILE A 16 -14.33 0.61 19.09
C ILE A 16 -12.85 0.29 19.16
N HIS A 17 -12.01 1.32 19.24
CA HIS A 17 -10.57 1.11 19.32
C HIS A 17 -10.16 0.59 20.71
N PRO A 18 -9.40 -0.52 20.80
CA PRO A 18 -9.07 -1.16 22.08
C PRO A 18 -8.31 -0.23 23.02
N LYS A 19 -7.32 0.50 22.50
CA LYS A 19 -6.53 1.51 23.23
C LYS A 19 -7.22 2.87 23.43
N TYR A 20 -8.14 3.25 22.54
CA TYR A 20 -8.76 4.57 22.52
C TYR A 20 -10.27 4.40 22.60
N ASN A 21 -10.75 3.79 23.67
CA ASN A 21 -12.10 3.26 23.82
C ASN A 21 -13.25 4.30 23.73
N LEU A 22 -12.95 5.60 23.69
CA LEU A 22 -13.91 6.67 23.42
C LEU A 22 -14.12 6.94 21.92
N TYR A 23 -13.40 6.22 21.06
CA TYR A 23 -13.37 6.42 19.62
C TYR A 23 -13.61 5.09 18.92
N ALA A 24 -14.27 5.17 17.77
CA ALA A 24 -14.51 4.03 16.90
C ALA A 24 -14.13 4.38 15.48
N GLY A 25 -13.64 3.42 14.71
CA GLY A 25 -13.33 3.58 13.29
C GLY A 25 -13.99 2.52 12.43
N ASN A 26 -14.02 2.72 11.11
CA ASN A 26 -14.48 1.72 10.15
C ASN A 26 -13.42 1.46 9.08
N VAL A 27 -13.58 0.39 8.31
CA VAL A 27 -12.63 0.00 7.26
C VAL A 27 -12.50 1.04 6.13
N LEU A 28 -13.45 1.99 6.05
CA LEU A 28 -13.40 3.11 5.11
C LEU A 28 -12.53 4.30 5.57
N GLY A 29 -11.86 4.16 6.72
CA GLY A 29 -10.96 5.17 7.25
C GLY A 29 -11.63 6.30 8.04
N SER A 30 -12.93 6.19 8.33
CA SER A 30 -13.64 7.15 9.17
C SER A 30 -13.40 6.85 10.64
N VAL A 31 -13.28 7.89 11.46
CA VAL A 31 -13.17 7.78 12.93
C VAL A 31 -14.21 8.71 13.55
N ILE A 32 -14.93 8.24 14.57
CA ILE A 32 -15.91 9.01 15.33
C ILE A 32 -15.58 8.98 16.83
N ASN A 33 -16.03 9.99 17.55
CA ASN A 33 -16.19 9.87 19.01
C ASN A 33 -17.50 9.12 19.31
N ILE A 34 -17.47 8.07 20.14
CA ILE A 34 -18.64 7.20 20.34
C ILE A 34 -19.80 7.88 21.06
N LYS A 35 -19.49 8.87 21.92
CA LYS A 35 -20.50 9.60 22.70
C LYS A 35 -21.20 10.64 21.84
N THR A 36 -20.44 11.42 21.07
CA THR A 36 -21.01 12.49 20.24
C THR A 36 -21.47 12.02 18.87
N ARG A 37 -20.97 10.87 18.40
CA ARG A 37 -21.15 10.35 17.02
C ARG A 37 -20.63 11.29 15.93
N ILE A 38 -19.78 12.25 16.29
CA ILE A 38 -19.21 13.22 15.36
C ILE A 38 -17.91 12.64 14.78
N PRO A 39 -17.70 12.71 13.45
CA PRO A 39 -16.42 12.40 12.83
C PRO A 39 -15.28 13.26 13.37
N VAL A 40 -14.14 12.62 13.64
CA VAL A 40 -12.92 13.30 14.08
C VAL A 40 -11.86 13.23 12.99
N GLY A 41 -11.23 14.35 12.70
CA GLY A 41 -10.23 14.44 11.66
C GLY A 41 -10.05 15.87 11.15
N LYS A 42 -8.81 16.28 10.95
CA LYS A 42 -8.45 17.52 10.25
C LYS A 42 -7.50 17.18 9.11
N LEU A 43 -7.82 17.65 7.91
CA LEU A 43 -6.93 17.48 6.76
C LEU A 43 -5.73 18.44 6.88
N THR A 44 -4.54 17.91 6.64
CA THR A 44 -3.27 18.65 6.51
C THR A 44 -2.59 18.29 5.19
N SER A 45 -1.48 18.96 4.86
CA SER A 45 -0.66 18.59 3.69
C SER A 45 -0.09 17.16 3.77
N ALA A 46 0.04 16.61 4.98
CA ALA A 46 0.55 15.25 5.21
C ALA A 46 -0.56 14.19 5.34
N GLY A 47 -1.84 14.57 5.21
CA GLY A 47 -3.01 13.70 5.40
C GLY A 47 -3.88 14.07 6.60
N TYR A 48 -4.83 13.20 6.95
CA TYR A 48 -5.73 13.42 8.08
C TYR A 48 -5.04 13.21 9.42
N THR A 49 -5.21 14.16 10.34
CA THR A 49 -4.77 14.06 11.74
C THR A 49 -5.97 14.05 12.68
N ILE A 50 -5.84 13.34 13.80
CA ILE A 50 -6.86 13.27 14.86
C ILE A 50 -6.23 13.56 16.22
N SER A 51 -7.08 13.92 17.19
CA SER A 51 -6.73 13.98 18.61
C SER A 51 -7.63 13.05 19.39
N VAL A 52 -7.05 12.00 19.94
CA VAL A 52 -7.72 11.01 20.77
C VAL A 52 -7.37 11.19 22.24
N LYS A 53 -8.20 10.67 23.12
CA LYS A 53 -7.99 10.66 24.56
C LYS A 53 -7.39 9.31 24.96
N GLY A 54 -6.22 9.34 25.59
CA GLY A 54 -5.57 8.15 26.16
C GLY A 54 -6.14 7.77 27.53
N ASP A 55 -5.60 6.70 28.11
CA ASP A 55 -6.07 6.13 29.37
C ASP A 55 -5.89 7.07 30.57
N ASN A 56 -4.83 7.90 30.55
CA ASN A 56 -4.55 8.88 31.61
C ASN A 56 -5.22 10.24 31.35
N ALA A 57 -6.24 10.25 30.49
CA ALA A 57 -6.99 11.43 30.07
C ALA A 57 -6.21 12.50 29.29
N GLU A 58 -4.98 12.20 28.89
CA GLU A 58 -4.16 13.00 28.00
C GLU A 58 -4.72 13.03 26.57
N ARG A 59 -4.44 14.12 25.84
CA ARG A 59 -4.74 14.19 24.41
C ARG A 59 -3.52 13.76 23.61
N ILE A 60 -3.71 12.76 22.77
CA ILE A 60 -2.68 12.22 21.88
C ILE A 60 -3.03 12.65 20.46
N ALA A 61 -2.13 13.39 19.82
CA ALA A 61 -2.23 13.72 18.40
C ALA A 61 -1.57 12.61 17.57
N MET A 62 -2.23 12.18 16.49
CA MET A 62 -1.73 11.15 15.58
C MET A 62 -2.33 11.30 14.18
N PHE A 63 -1.83 10.55 13.21
CA PHE A 63 -2.52 10.44 11.93
C PHE A 63 -3.74 9.52 12.05
N ARG A 64 -4.79 9.83 11.28
CA ARG A 64 -6.00 9.01 11.26
C ARG A 64 -5.73 7.61 10.71
N LYS A 65 -4.89 7.51 9.68
CA LYS A 65 -4.41 6.22 9.14
C LYS A 65 -3.77 5.33 10.21
N ASP A 66 -3.01 5.90 11.16
CA ASP A 66 -2.34 5.11 12.19
C ASP A 66 -3.38 4.49 13.12
N PHE A 67 -4.39 5.28 13.53
CA PHE A 67 -5.53 4.79 14.31
C PHE A 67 -6.31 3.69 13.59
N ILE A 68 -6.58 3.87 12.31
CA ILE A 68 -7.34 2.88 11.51
C ILE A 68 -6.51 1.61 11.36
N TYR A 69 -5.22 1.73 11.08
CA TYR A 69 -4.33 0.56 10.98
C TYR A 69 -4.29 -0.23 12.28
N THR A 70 -4.04 0.42 13.43
CA THR A 70 -4.00 -0.25 14.74
C THR A 70 -5.35 -0.79 15.20
N LEU A 71 -6.46 -0.32 14.60
CA LEU A 71 -7.80 -0.83 14.87
C LEU A 71 -8.06 -2.17 14.16
N PHE A 72 -7.60 -2.33 12.92
CA PHE A 72 -7.98 -3.45 12.06
C PHE A 72 -6.84 -4.41 11.72
N CYS A 73 -5.58 -4.00 11.93
CA CYS A 73 -4.38 -4.77 11.64
C CYS A 73 -3.66 -5.16 12.94
N ASP A 74 -2.56 -4.48 13.26
CA ASP A 74 -1.69 -4.78 14.40
C ASP A 74 -1.07 -3.49 14.95
N ASP A 75 -0.34 -3.59 16.06
CA ASP A 75 0.46 -2.49 16.58
C ASP A 75 1.52 -2.04 15.56
N ILE A 76 1.76 -0.73 15.48
CA ILE A 76 2.81 -0.15 14.63
C ILE A 76 4.14 -0.27 15.39
N PRO A 77 5.12 -1.06 14.91
CA PRO A 77 6.40 -1.21 15.61
C PRO A 77 7.16 0.10 15.70
N GLU A 78 8.03 0.24 16.71
CA GLU A 78 8.83 1.44 16.91
C GLU A 78 9.65 1.78 15.65
N GLY A 79 9.55 3.04 15.20
CA GLY A 79 10.23 3.54 14.00
C GLY A 79 9.52 3.25 12.67
N GLN A 80 8.49 2.39 12.66
CA GLN A 80 7.68 2.15 11.46
C GLN A 80 6.57 3.20 11.30
N ARG A 81 5.99 3.25 10.10
CA ARG A 81 4.92 4.19 9.73
C ARG A 81 3.93 3.51 8.81
N VAL A 82 2.68 3.93 8.90
CA VAL A 82 1.62 3.51 7.98
C VAL A 82 1.65 4.36 6.71
N TYR A 83 1.49 3.72 5.56
CA TYR A 83 1.50 4.33 4.24
C TYR A 83 0.21 4.06 3.47
N HIS A 84 -0.08 4.93 2.50
CA HIS A 84 -1.18 4.77 1.54
C HIS A 84 -0.66 4.12 0.25
N TYR A 85 -1.15 2.95 -0.16
CA TYR A 85 -0.64 2.26 -1.37
C TYR A 85 -0.77 3.14 -2.62
N ASN A 86 -1.87 3.89 -2.73
CA ASN A 86 -2.14 4.75 -3.89
C ASN A 86 -1.44 6.11 -3.83
N GLY A 87 -0.65 6.37 -2.79
CA GLY A 87 0.03 7.66 -2.55
C GLY A 87 -0.92 8.81 -2.21
N LYS A 88 -2.24 8.57 -2.12
CA LYS A 88 -3.24 9.57 -1.80
C LYS A 88 -3.39 9.66 -0.29
N VAL A 89 -2.78 10.69 0.31
CA VAL A 89 -2.75 10.92 1.77
C VAL A 89 -4.11 11.12 2.46
N THR A 90 -5.19 11.12 1.69
CA THR A 90 -6.57 11.30 2.16
C THR A 90 -7.38 10.01 2.14
N ASP A 91 -6.82 8.92 1.64
CA ASP A 91 -7.52 7.67 1.40
C ASP A 91 -7.22 6.67 2.51
N ASP A 92 -7.78 6.88 3.70
CA ASP A 92 -7.52 6.05 4.88
C ASP A 92 -8.29 4.71 4.88
N ASN A 93 -8.78 4.24 3.73
CA ASN A 93 -9.37 2.91 3.60
C ASN A 93 -8.36 1.86 4.08
N ILE A 94 -8.76 0.87 4.89
CA ILE A 94 -7.83 -0.11 5.45
C ILE A 94 -7.11 -0.91 4.38
N GLU A 95 -7.79 -1.23 3.28
CA GLU A 95 -7.19 -1.88 2.10
C GLU A 95 -6.09 -1.02 1.50
N ASN A 96 -6.15 0.31 1.74
CA ASN A 96 -5.14 1.29 1.35
C ASN A 96 -4.04 1.54 2.35
N LEU A 97 -4.06 0.90 3.52
CA LEU A 97 -3.06 1.11 4.57
C LEU A 97 -2.16 -0.11 4.74
N SER A 98 -0.86 0.13 4.75
CA SER A 98 0.14 -0.89 5.09
C SER A 98 1.20 -0.31 6.03
N LEU A 99 1.84 -1.16 6.82
CA LEU A 99 3.11 -0.78 7.43
C LEU A 99 4.18 -0.63 6.35
N GLN A 100 5.27 0.03 6.72
CA GLN A 100 6.47 -0.01 5.90
C GLN A 100 7.03 -1.42 5.96
N ASP A 101 6.59 -2.29 5.06
CA ASP A 101 7.28 -3.54 4.84
C ASP A 101 8.71 -3.25 4.42
N GLU A 102 9.62 -4.07 4.96
CA GLU A 102 11.06 -3.94 4.76
C GLU A 102 11.35 -3.76 3.27
N PHE A 103 11.88 -2.59 2.92
CA PHE A 103 12.32 -2.35 1.57
C PHE A 103 13.52 -3.25 1.29
N GLN A 104 13.36 -4.15 0.33
CA GLN A 104 14.44 -5.01 -0.12
C GLN A 104 15.10 -4.38 -1.35
N PRO A 105 16.45 -4.35 -1.41
CA PRO A 105 17.16 -3.83 -2.56
C PRO A 105 16.91 -4.70 -3.79
N HIS A 106 16.77 -4.08 -4.96
CA HIS A 106 16.65 -4.84 -6.20
C HIS A 106 17.97 -5.58 -6.48
N PRO A 107 17.95 -6.87 -6.86
CA PRO A 107 19.17 -7.68 -7.01
C PRO A 107 20.12 -7.15 -8.11
N VAL A 108 19.58 -6.44 -9.09
CA VAL A 108 20.35 -5.83 -10.21
C VAL A 108 20.48 -4.31 -10.10
N PHE A 109 19.53 -3.63 -9.46
CA PHE A 109 19.43 -2.16 -9.44
C PHE A 109 19.56 -1.69 -7.98
N ASP A 110 20.69 -2.01 -7.34
CA ASP A 110 20.94 -1.90 -5.90
C ASP A 110 20.78 -0.49 -5.28
N LEU A 111 20.80 0.56 -6.12
CA LEU A 111 20.46 1.94 -5.76
C LEU A 111 18.97 2.15 -5.47
N TYR A 112 18.14 1.14 -5.76
CA TYR A 112 16.70 1.16 -5.66
C TYR A 112 16.21 -0.04 -4.87
N GLU A 113 15.08 0.14 -4.21
CA GLU A 113 14.47 -0.84 -3.33
C GLU A 113 12.96 -0.82 -3.52
N ALA A 114 12.31 -1.96 -3.28
CA ALA A 114 10.86 -2.07 -3.25
C ALA A 114 10.38 -2.77 -1.99
N ASN A 115 9.12 -2.55 -1.64
CA ASN A 115 8.42 -3.38 -0.66
C ASN A 115 7.31 -4.20 -1.36
N ASP A 116 6.71 -5.13 -0.61
CA ASP A 116 5.68 -6.05 -1.09
C ASP A 116 4.36 -5.34 -1.46
N CYS A 117 4.14 -4.12 -0.97
CA CYS A 117 3.05 -3.24 -1.36
C CYS A 117 3.22 -2.65 -2.77
N GLY A 118 4.34 -2.95 -3.44
CA GLY A 118 4.61 -2.51 -4.81
C GLY A 118 5.19 -1.11 -4.92
N ILE A 119 5.59 -0.49 -3.81
CA ILE A 119 6.22 0.82 -3.80
C ILE A 119 7.70 0.67 -4.13
N ILE A 120 8.17 1.44 -5.11
CA ILE A 120 9.57 1.45 -5.54
C ILE A 120 10.15 2.81 -5.20
N ARG A 121 11.35 2.84 -4.62
CA ARG A 121 12.03 4.11 -4.30
C ARG A 121 13.54 4.03 -4.48
N ASN A 122 14.17 5.19 -4.54
CA ASN A 122 15.62 5.27 -4.41
C ASN A 122 16.05 4.97 -2.98
N ARG A 123 17.01 4.06 -2.79
CA ARG A 123 17.47 3.61 -1.49
C ARG A 123 18.15 4.70 -0.65
N LYS A 124 18.85 5.65 -1.29
CA LYS A 124 19.56 6.74 -0.61
C LYS A 124 18.65 7.94 -0.33
N THR A 125 17.97 8.45 -1.36
CA THR A 125 17.17 9.68 -1.25
C THR A 125 15.76 9.42 -0.73
N LYS A 126 15.34 8.15 -0.67
CA LYS A 126 13.98 7.70 -0.30
C LYS A 126 12.87 8.26 -1.20
N LYS A 127 13.22 8.86 -2.33
CA LYS A 127 12.27 9.35 -3.34
C LYS A 127 11.52 8.17 -3.98
N VAL A 128 10.20 8.16 -3.84
CA VAL A 128 9.30 7.21 -4.52
C VAL A 128 9.35 7.43 -6.03
N LEU A 129 9.29 6.33 -6.77
CA LEU A 129 9.40 6.25 -8.22
C LEU A 129 8.15 5.60 -8.80
N GLY A 130 7.87 5.92 -10.06
CA GLY A 130 6.75 5.34 -10.79
C GLY A 130 5.92 6.41 -11.47
N SER A 131 5.64 6.21 -12.75
CA SER A 131 4.64 6.97 -13.49
C SER A 131 3.88 6.02 -14.39
N MET A 132 2.56 6.19 -14.47
CA MET A 132 1.73 5.43 -15.39
C MET A 132 2.10 5.77 -16.83
N ASN A 133 2.17 4.77 -17.70
CA ASN A 133 2.28 4.96 -19.14
C ASN A 133 0.90 4.99 -19.80
N ASN A 134 0.85 5.25 -21.11
CA ASN A 134 -0.40 5.30 -21.88
C ASN A 134 -1.14 3.94 -21.97
N MET A 135 -0.53 2.85 -21.49
CA MET A 135 -1.10 1.50 -21.47
C MET A 135 -1.56 1.08 -20.06
N GLY A 136 -1.56 1.99 -19.08
CA GLY A 136 -2.00 1.71 -17.71
C GLY A 136 -0.93 1.10 -16.79
N TYR A 137 0.26 0.78 -17.31
CA TYR A 137 1.33 0.18 -16.51
C TYR A 137 2.18 1.25 -15.81
N ILE A 138 2.54 0.98 -14.56
CA ILE A 138 3.55 1.78 -13.87
C ILE A 138 4.93 1.47 -14.47
N ARG A 139 5.65 2.54 -14.85
CA ARG A 139 7.03 2.50 -15.31
C ARG A 139 7.91 3.26 -14.33
N VAL A 140 9.09 2.70 -14.05
CA VAL A 140 10.13 3.35 -13.25
C VAL A 140 11.34 3.63 -14.12
N THR A 141 12.03 4.74 -13.86
CA THR A 141 13.32 5.03 -14.49
C THR A 141 14.41 4.77 -13.46
N VAL A 142 15.25 3.77 -13.75
CA VAL A 142 16.33 3.33 -12.87
C VAL A 142 17.67 3.51 -13.57
N ARG A 143 18.72 3.79 -12.81
CA ARG A 143 20.09 3.79 -13.31
C ARG A 143 20.49 2.33 -13.57
N GLY A 144 20.92 2.05 -14.80
CA GLY A 144 21.47 0.74 -15.17
C GLY A 144 22.85 0.52 -14.56
N THR A 145 23.46 -0.63 -14.89
CA THR A 145 24.82 -1.00 -14.43
C THR A 145 25.94 -0.13 -15.00
N ARG A 146 25.64 0.70 -16.01
CA ARG A 146 26.52 1.72 -16.58
C ARG A 146 26.06 3.12 -16.15
N THR A 147 26.34 4.14 -16.97
CA THR A 147 25.90 5.53 -16.71
C THR A 147 24.46 5.81 -17.15
N ASP A 148 23.83 4.89 -17.87
CA ASP A 148 22.56 5.14 -18.55
C ASP A 148 21.34 4.92 -17.64
N PHE A 149 20.25 5.63 -17.94
CA PHE A 149 18.96 5.42 -17.31
C PHE A 149 18.10 4.52 -18.18
N VAL A 150 17.46 3.52 -17.56
CA VAL A 150 16.61 2.54 -18.23
C VAL A 150 15.19 2.66 -17.68
N SER A 151 14.20 2.68 -18.59
CA SER A 151 12.80 2.56 -18.20
C SER A 151 12.47 1.08 -17.97
N TYR A 152 11.87 0.77 -16.83
CA TYR A 152 11.57 -0.59 -16.37
C TYR A 152 10.11 -0.72 -15.91
N ASN A 153 9.54 -1.93 -16.00
CA ASN A 153 8.18 -2.18 -15.57
C ASN A 153 8.11 -2.28 -14.04
N GLY A 154 7.17 -1.56 -13.42
CA GLY A 154 6.98 -1.54 -11.97
C GLY A 154 6.68 -2.93 -11.40
N HIS A 155 5.70 -3.64 -11.96
CA HIS A 155 5.37 -5.01 -11.53
C HIS A 155 6.56 -5.98 -11.63
N ARG A 156 7.38 -5.89 -12.69
CA ARG A 156 8.58 -6.74 -12.82
C ARG A 156 9.62 -6.39 -11.76
N PHE A 157 9.85 -5.09 -11.53
CA PHE A 157 10.78 -4.63 -10.50
C PHE A 157 10.40 -5.20 -9.13
N VAL A 158 9.13 -5.09 -8.76
CA VAL A 158 8.63 -5.59 -7.47
C VAL A 158 8.78 -7.10 -7.41
N TYR A 159 8.33 -7.83 -8.43
CA TYR A 159 8.48 -9.28 -8.46
C TYR A 159 9.95 -9.73 -8.32
N GLU A 160 10.87 -9.09 -9.05
CA GLU A 160 12.29 -9.45 -9.05
C GLU A 160 12.98 -9.17 -7.71
N VAL A 161 12.51 -8.18 -6.94
CA VAL A 161 13.01 -7.90 -5.58
C VAL A 161 12.76 -9.08 -4.65
N PHE A 162 11.59 -9.72 -4.71
CA PHE A 162 11.19 -10.77 -3.76
C PHE A 162 11.42 -12.19 -4.28
N ASN A 163 11.27 -12.40 -5.58
CA ASN A 163 11.31 -13.74 -6.21
C ASN A 163 12.55 -13.94 -7.11
N GLY A 164 13.37 -12.91 -7.30
CA GLY A 164 14.55 -12.96 -8.16
C GLY A 164 14.22 -12.88 -9.66
N SER A 165 15.20 -13.24 -10.49
CA SER A 165 15.12 -13.11 -11.95
C SER A 165 13.95 -13.87 -12.55
N ILE A 166 13.17 -13.22 -13.43
CA ILE A 166 12.09 -13.85 -14.18
C ILE A 166 12.69 -14.76 -15.27
N PRO A 167 12.42 -16.08 -15.28
CA PRO A 167 12.94 -16.98 -16.29
C PRO A 167 12.52 -16.63 -17.73
N ASN A 168 13.34 -17.03 -18.70
CA ASN A 168 13.07 -16.81 -20.12
C ASN A 168 11.75 -17.46 -20.53
N GLY A 169 10.96 -16.73 -21.34
CA GLY A 169 9.66 -17.20 -21.85
C GLY A 169 8.48 -16.99 -20.89
N LEU A 170 8.73 -16.54 -19.65
CA LEU A 170 7.71 -16.20 -18.67
C LEU A 170 7.50 -14.68 -18.55
N VAL A 171 6.30 -14.31 -18.13
CA VAL A 171 5.87 -12.92 -17.91
C VAL A 171 5.15 -12.81 -16.58
N ILE A 172 5.08 -11.59 -16.05
CA ILE A 172 4.32 -11.30 -14.83
C ILE A 172 2.95 -10.78 -15.23
N ASN A 173 1.91 -11.37 -14.65
CA ASN A 173 0.51 -10.99 -14.82
C ASN A 173 -0.03 -10.38 -13.52
N HIS A 174 -1.01 -9.48 -13.65
CA HIS A 174 -1.80 -8.95 -12.54
C HIS A 174 -3.05 -9.81 -12.36
N ILE A 175 -3.19 -10.45 -11.19
CA ILE A 175 -4.29 -11.40 -10.91
C ILE A 175 -5.65 -10.69 -11.04
N ASN A 176 -5.78 -9.48 -10.51
CA ASN A 176 -6.99 -8.66 -10.57
C ASN A 176 -7.18 -7.87 -11.87
N ASN A 177 -6.30 -8.03 -12.87
CA ASN A 177 -6.27 -7.27 -14.12
C ASN A 177 -6.10 -5.73 -13.99
N ILE A 178 -5.69 -5.23 -12.81
CA ILE A 178 -5.41 -3.81 -12.58
C ILE A 178 -3.90 -3.57 -12.69
N GLN A 179 -3.45 -2.97 -13.80
CA GLN A 179 -2.02 -2.83 -14.14
C GLN A 179 -1.25 -1.87 -13.21
N THR A 180 -1.97 -1.08 -12.42
CA THR A 180 -1.39 -0.16 -11.43
C THR A 180 -1.18 -0.82 -10.07
N ASP A 181 -1.83 -1.95 -9.81
CA ASP A 181 -1.77 -2.65 -8.54
C ASP A 181 -0.58 -3.62 -8.53
N ASN A 182 0.61 -3.10 -8.24
CA ASN A 182 1.85 -3.88 -8.24
C ASN A 182 2.15 -4.56 -6.90
N ARG A 183 1.16 -4.74 -6.02
CA ARG A 183 1.35 -5.50 -4.79
C ARG A 183 1.82 -6.91 -5.12
N LEU A 184 2.81 -7.43 -4.40
CA LEU A 184 3.41 -8.74 -4.64
C LEU A 184 2.35 -9.86 -4.67
N GLU A 185 1.37 -9.79 -3.76
CA GLU A 185 0.24 -10.74 -3.70
C GLU A 185 -0.67 -10.72 -4.93
N ASN A 186 -0.66 -9.63 -5.70
CA ASN A 186 -1.43 -9.47 -6.94
C ASN A 186 -0.63 -9.85 -8.19
N LEU A 187 0.65 -10.24 -8.05
CA LEU A 187 1.51 -10.59 -9.15
C LEU A 187 1.70 -12.11 -9.23
N GLU A 188 1.56 -12.65 -10.43
CA GLU A 188 1.82 -14.06 -10.71
C GLU A 188 2.73 -14.21 -11.92
N ILE A 189 3.57 -15.25 -11.91
CA ILE A 189 4.37 -15.61 -13.08
C ILE A 189 3.58 -16.59 -13.96
N VAL A 190 3.46 -16.27 -15.24
CA VAL A 190 2.71 -17.08 -16.21
C VAL A 190 3.50 -17.18 -17.52
N THR A 191 3.12 -18.14 -18.36
CA THR A 191 3.58 -18.18 -19.75
C THR A 191 2.90 -17.08 -20.57
N GLN A 192 3.52 -16.70 -21.69
CA GLN A 192 2.89 -15.73 -22.62
C GLN A 192 1.53 -16.23 -23.13
N GLN A 193 1.39 -17.55 -23.36
CA GLN A 193 0.13 -18.12 -23.84
C GLN A 193 -0.98 -17.98 -22.79
N GLU A 194 -0.69 -18.23 -21.52
CA GLU A 194 -1.64 -18.03 -20.42
C GLU A 194 -2.01 -16.56 -20.25
N ASN A 195 -1.03 -15.65 -20.32
CA ASN A 195 -1.28 -14.22 -20.22
C ASN A 195 -2.25 -13.73 -21.29
N VAL A 196 -2.06 -14.17 -22.54
CA VAL A 196 -2.97 -13.83 -23.66
C VAL A 196 -4.37 -14.42 -23.45
N ARG A 197 -4.49 -15.63 -22.90
CA ARG A 197 -5.79 -16.23 -22.59
C ARG A 197 -6.51 -15.45 -21.50
N LYS A 198 -5.81 -15.04 -20.44
CA LYS A 198 -6.38 -14.24 -19.35
C LYS A 198 -6.87 -12.88 -19.85
N GLY A 199 -6.09 -12.19 -20.67
CA GLY A 199 -6.49 -10.90 -21.23
C GLY A 199 -7.72 -10.92 -22.15
N LYS A 200 -8.09 -12.08 -22.74
CA LYS A 200 -9.28 -12.23 -23.58
C LYS A 200 -10.58 -12.42 -22.80
N ASN A 201 -10.50 -12.89 -21.56
CA ASN A 201 -11.68 -13.17 -20.73
C ASN A 201 -12.14 -11.95 -19.91
N SER A 202 -11.42 -10.84 -20.00
CA SER A 202 -11.68 -9.60 -19.24
C SER A 202 -12.42 -8.53 -20.05
N ASN A 203 -13.10 -8.92 -21.13
CA ASN A 203 -13.81 -8.04 -22.07
C ASN A 203 -15.32 -8.34 -22.08
#